data_AF-A0A0T8U7I9-F1
#
_entry.id   AF-A0A0T8U7I9-F1
#
_cell.length_a   1.000
_cell.length_b   1.000
_cell.length_c   1.000
_cell.angle_alpha   90.00
_cell.angle_beta   90.00
_cell.angle_gamma   90.00
#
_symmetry.space_group_name_H-M   'P 1'
#
loop_
_entity.id
_entity.type
_entity.pdbx_description
1 polymer ?
#
loop_
_entity_poly.entity_id
_entity_poly.type
_entity_poly.pdbx_seq_one_letter_code
_entity_poly.pdbx_strand_id
1 'polypeptide(L)'
;MEHLGKVFREFRTSGNYSLKEAAGESCSTSQLSRFELGESDLAVSRFFELLDNIHVTIENFMDKARNFHNHEHVAMMGQIVPLYYSNDIAGFQKLQR
;
A
#
# COMPACT_ATOMS: atom_id res chain seq x y z
N MET A 1 -0.56 -4.44 -9.07
CA MET A 1 -0.50 -3.28 -8.15
C MET A 1 -1.03 -2.06 -8.90
N GLU A 2 -2.33 -2.00 -9.16
CA GLU A 2 -2.89 -1.05 -10.14
C GLU A 2 -3.08 0.39 -9.62
N HIS A 3 -2.63 0.71 -8.40
CA HIS A 3 -2.98 1.99 -7.75
C HIS A 3 -1.83 2.64 -6.98
N LEU A 4 -0.57 2.49 -7.42
CA LEU A 4 0.60 3.07 -6.73
C LEU A 4 0.47 4.58 -6.52
N GLY A 5 0.00 5.32 -7.52
CA GLY A 5 -0.23 6.76 -7.40
C GLY A 5 -1.28 7.12 -6.35
N LYS A 6 -2.37 6.35 -6.25
CA LYS A 6 -3.40 6.55 -5.22
C LYS A 6 -2.85 6.29 -3.81
N VAL A 7 -2.05 5.23 -3.65
CA VAL A 7 -1.37 4.93 -2.37
C VAL A 7 -0.40 6.04 -1.99
N PHE A 8 0.36 6.56 -2.97
CA PHE A 8 1.26 7.69 -2.74
C PHE A 8 0.51 8.92 -2.26
N ARG A 9 -0.63 9.24 -2.89
CA ARG A 9 -1.51 10.34 -2.48
C ARG A 9 -1.98 10.20 -1.03
N GLU A 10 -2.31 8.99 -0.59
CA GLU A 10 -2.72 8.73 0.80
C GLU A 10 -1.59 9.09 1.77
N PHE A 11 -0.36 8.61 1.52
CA PHE A 11 0.80 8.99 2.35
C PHE A 11 1.03 10.50 2.34
N ARG A 12 1.09 11.11 1.16
CA ARG A 12 1.33 12.55 1.01
C ARG A 12 0.31 13.38 1.78
N THR A 13 -0.98 13.09 1.61
CA THR A 13 -2.06 13.86 2.27
C THR A 13 -2.14 13.59 3.77
N SER A 14 -1.91 12.35 4.22
CA SER A 14 -1.83 12.03 5.65
C SER A 14 -0.65 12.72 6.35
N GLY A 15 0.46 12.91 5.65
CA GLY A 15 1.64 13.63 6.12
C GLY A 15 1.53 15.16 6.00
N ASN A 16 0.40 15.69 5.53
CA ASN A 16 0.18 17.11 5.25
C ASN A 16 1.18 17.74 4.26
N TYR A 17 1.76 16.95 3.36
CA TYR A 17 2.63 17.46 2.31
C TYR A 17 1.78 18.01 1.15
N SER A 18 2.09 19.23 0.72
CA SER A 18 1.54 19.79 -0.51
C SER A 18 2.08 19.05 -1.74
N LEU A 19 1.39 19.20 -2.88
CA LEU A 19 1.91 18.71 -4.16
C LEU A 19 3.29 19.30 -4.49
N LYS A 20 3.55 20.56 -4.10
CA LYS A 20 4.82 21.24 -4.36
C LYS A 20 5.95 20.64 -3.55
N GLU A 21 5.73 20.37 -2.26
CA GLU A 21 6.72 19.74 -1.38
C GLU A 21 7.03 18.32 -1.82
N ALA A 22 5.99 17.52 -2.10
CA ALA A 22 6.18 16.13 -2.52
C ALA A 22 6.84 16.02 -3.91
N ALA A 23 6.51 16.91 -4.85
CA ALA A 23 7.09 16.90 -6.19
C ALA A 23 8.57 17.31 -6.18
N GLY A 24 8.95 18.25 -5.31
CA GLY A 24 10.32 18.75 -5.21
C GLY A 24 10.88 19.18 -6.56
N GLU A 25 12.10 18.73 -6.86
CA GLU A 25 12.73 18.90 -8.18
C GLU A 25 12.51 17.67 -9.09
N SER A 26 11.91 16.61 -8.57
CA SER A 26 11.76 15.31 -9.24
C SER A 26 10.77 15.37 -10.42
N CYS A 27 9.70 16.17 -10.29
CA CYS A 27 8.73 16.39 -11.36
C CYS A 27 7.88 17.66 -11.13
N SER A 28 7.02 18.00 -12.10
CA SER A 28 6.05 19.07 -11.89
C SER A 28 4.87 18.63 -11.03
N THR A 29 4.23 19.58 -10.34
CA THR A 29 3.01 19.33 -9.55
C THR A 29 1.89 18.73 -10.40
N SER A 30 1.78 19.12 -11.67
CA SER A 30 0.81 18.56 -12.63
C SER A 30 1.14 17.12 -13.03
N GLN A 31 2.42 16.75 -13.12
CA GLN A 31 2.81 15.34 -13.34
C GLN A 31 2.50 14.50 -12.12
N LEU A 32 2.85 14.98 -10.92
CA LEU A 32 2.53 14.30 -9.67
C LEU A 32 1.03 14.11 -9.51
N SER A 33 0.23 15.14 -9.77
CA SER A 33 -1.23 15.07 -9.68
C SER A 33 -1.82 14.01 -10.62
N ARG A 34 -1.35 13.94 -11.88
CA ARG A 34 -1.83 12.93 -12.84
C ARG A 34 -1.41 11.52 -12.43
N PHE A 35 -0.20 11.35 -11.91
CA PHE A 35 0.24 10.09 -11.33
C PHE A 35 -0.66 9.68 -10.15
N GLU A 36 -0.93 10.58 -9.21
CA GLU A 36 -1.82 10.33 -8.07
C GLU A 36 -3.26 9.97 -8.45
N LEU A 37 -3.72 10.44 -9.61
CA LEU A 37 -5.04 10.14 -10.17
C LEU A 37 -5.05 8.87 -11.05
N GLY A 38 -3.90 8.26 -11.30
CA GLY A 38 -3.77 7.10 -12.20
C GLY A 38 -3.87 7.45 -13.68
N GLU A 39 -3.71 8.72 -14.04
CA GLU A 39 -3.79 9.23 -15.41
C GLU A 39 -2.44 9.16 -16.15
N SER A 40 -1.34 8.94 -15.43
CA SER A 40 -0.01 8.77 -16.01
C SER A 40 0.89 7.92 -15.14
N ASP A 41 1.77 7.15 -15.76
CA ASP A 41 2.87 6.49 -15.06
C ASP A 41 4.01 7.46 -14.72
N LEU A 42 4.83 7.05 -13.76
CA LEU A 42 6.03 7.76 -13.35
C LEU A 42 7.25 6.83 -13.49
N ALA A 43 8.37 7.39 -13.92
CA ALA A 43 9.63 6.64 -13.95
C ALA A 43 10.02 6.20 -12.53
N VAL A 44 10.54 4.98 -12.39
CA VAL A 44 10.90 4.39 -11.09
C VAL A 44 11.93 5.23 -10.33
N SER A 45 12.90 5.83 -11.02
CA SER A 45 13.88 6.73 -10.38
C SER A 45 13.22 7.92 -9.69
N ARG A 46 12.31 8.61 -10.39
CA ARG A 46 11.53 9.71 -9.80
C ARG A 46 10.65 9.24 -8.65
N PHE A 47 10.14 8.02 -8.73
CA PHE A 47 9.25 7.49 -7.68
C PHE A 47 9.97 7.38 -6.34
N PHE A 48 11.24 6.95 -6.33
CA PHE A 48 12.04 6.92 -5.11
C PHE A 48 12.32 8.32 -4.56
N GLU A 49 12.64 9.29 -5.43
CA GLU A 49 12.83 10.68 -4.99
C GLU A 49 11.53 11.27 -4.38
N LEU A 50 10.37 10.97 -4.96
CA LEU A 50 9.08 11.40 -4.41
C LEU A 50 8.82 10.81 -3.00
N LEU A 51 9.22 9.56 -2.77
CA LEU A 51 9.12 8.91 -1.46
C LEU A 51 10.05 9.58 -0.43
N ASP A 52 11.26 9.93 -0.85
CA ASP A 52 12.23 10.65 -0.01
C ASP A 52 11.70 12.03 0.39
N ASN A 53 11.06 12.76 -0.55
CA ASN A 53 10.48 14.09 -0.31
C ASN A 53 9.37 14.09 0.76
N ILE A 54 8.66 12.96 0.94
CA ILE A 54 7.61 12.82 1.96
C ILE A 54 8.05 11.97 3.16
N HIS A 55 9.34 11.61 3.22
CA HIS A 55 9.95 10.80 4.27
C HIS A 55 9.28 9.43 4.48
N VAL A 56 8.91 8.76 3.39
CA VAL A 56 8.30 7.42 3.41
C VAL A 56 9.28 6.41 2.83
N THR A 57 9.59 5.36 3.57
CA THR A 57 10.42 4.27 3.03
C THR A 57 9.65 3.42 2.03
N ILE A 58 10.36 2.81 1.08
CA ILE A 58 9.74 1.89 0.12
C ILE A 58 9.03 0.72 0.81
N GLU A 59 9.57 0.23 1.93
CA GLU A 59 8.95 -0.86 2.69
C GLU A 59 7.58 -0.47 3.23
N ASN A 60 7.48 0.67 3.92
CA ASN A 60 6.21 1.19 4.44
C ASN A 60 5.21 1.43 3.30
N PHE A 61 5.68 1.99 2.19
CA PHE A 61 4.86 2.20 1.02
C PHE A 61 4.33 0.88 0.45
N MET A 62 5.20 -0.13 0.29
CA MET A 62 4.84 -1.43 -0.28
C MET A 62 3.93 -2.26 0.63
N ASP A 63 4.10 -2.15 1.94
CA ASP A 63 3.19 -2.77 2.90
C ASP A 63 1.76 -2.26 2.72
N LYS A 64 1.59 -0.95 2.58
CA LYS A 64 0.30 -0.33 2.28
C LYS A 64 -0.19 -0.67 0.87
N ALA A 65 0.68 -0.60 -0.14
CA ALA A 65 0.32 -0.83 -1.54
C ALA A 65 -0.13 -2.26 -1.83
N ARG A 66 0.34 -3.22 -1.03
CA ARG A 66 -0.12 -4.62 -1.05
C ARG A 66 -1.37 -4.85 -0.19
N ASN A 67 -2.07 -3.78 0.21
CA ASN A 67 -3.21 -3.79 1.12
C ASN A 67 -2.93 -4.49 2.45
N PHE A 68 -1.68 -4.41 2.93
CA PHE A 68 -1.11 -5.35 3.88
C PHE A 68 -1.29 -6.79 3.37
N HIS A 69 -0.21 -7.57 3.24
CA HIS A 69 -0.30 -9.03 3.10
C HIS A 69 -1.15 -9.73 4.21
N ASN A 70 -1.62 -8.95 5.19
CA ASN A 70 -2.53 -9.34 6.23
C ASN A 70 -3.89 -9.84 5.76
N HIS A 71 -4.41 -9.52 4.57
CA HIS A 71 -5.76 -10.02 4.26
C HIS A 71 -5.84 -11.55 4.21
N GLU A 72 -4.81 -12.23 3.70
CA GLU A 72 -4.83 -13.69 3.56
C GLU A 72 -4.49 -14.38 4.89
N HIS A 73 -3.41 -13.96 5.56
CA HIS A 73 -3.05 -14.51 6.87
C HIS A 73 -4.04 -14.16 7.98
N VAL A 74 -4.58 -12.94 8.02
CA VAL A 74 -5.60 -12.55 9.00
C VAL A 74 -6.94 -13.21 8.68
N ALA A 75 -7.34 -13.33 7.41
CA ALA A 75 -8.54 -14.09 7.06
C ALA A 75 -8.40 -15.57 7.45
N MET A 76 -7.23 -16.17 7.18
CA MET A 76 -6.93 -17.54 7.57
C MET A 76 -6.94 -17.70 9.10
N MET A 77 -6.34 -16.77 9.85
CA MET A 77 -6.42 -16.78 11.32
C MET A 77 -7.85 -16.58 11.82
N GLY A 78 -8.65 -15.75 11.15
CA GLY A 78 -10.08 -15.60 11.43
C GLY A 78 -10.88 -16.89 11.26
N GLN A 79 -10.43 -17.79 10.37
CA GLN A 79 -11.01 -19.13 10.19
C GLN A 79 -10.46 -20.14 11.20
N ILE A 80 -9.17 -20.06 11.54
CA ILE A 80 -8.49 -20.98 12.47
C ILE A 80 -8.92 -20.78 13.93
N VAL A 81 -9.03 -19.52 14.37
CA VAL A 81 -9.28 -19.17 15.78
C VAL A 81 -10.59 -19.78 16.31
N PRO A 82 -11.74 -19.69 15.62
CA PRO A 82 -12.99 -20.31 16.08
C PRO A 82 -12.89 -21.83 16.19
N LEU A 83 -12.23 -22.48 15.22
CA LEU A 83 -12.06 -23.94 15.19
C LEU A 83 -11.17 -24.44 16.32
N TYR A 84 -10.14 -23.65 16.66
CA TYR A 84 -9.27 -23.93 17.80
C TYR A 84 -10.07 -23.90 19.11
N TYR A 85 -10.85 -22.84 19.34
CA TYR A 85 -11.64 -22.71 20.57
C TYR A 85 -12.78 -23.72 20.68
N SER A 86 -13.30 -24.22 19.55
CA SER A 86 -14.34 -25.27 19.53
C SER A 86 -13.78 -26.70 19.47
N ASN A 87 -12.45 -26.87 19.41
CA ASN A 87 -11.81 -28.17 19.13
C ASN A 87 -12.35 -28.88 17.87
N ASP A 88 -12.74 -28.12 16.84
CA ASP A 88 -13.32 -28.66 15.61
C ASP A 88 -12.22 -29.15 14.65
N ILE A 89 -11.73 -30.36 14.91
CA ILE A 89 -10.71 -31.04 14.08
C ILE A 89 -11.20 -31.29 12.65
N ALA A 90 -12.50 -31.56 12.47
CA ALA A 90 -13.07 -31.77 11.14
C ALA A 90 -13.11 -30.47 10.32
N GLY A 91 -13.39 -29.34 10.98
CA GLY A 91 -13.27 -28.00 10.42
C GLY A 91 -11.84 -27.69 9.98
N PHE A 92 -10.83 -28.03 10.79
CA PHE A 92 -9.42 -27.86 10.41
C PHE A 92 -9.04 -28.65 9.15
N GLN A 93 -9.47 -29.90 9.05
CA GLN A 93 -9.17 -30.76 7.88
C GLN A 93 -9.79 -30.23 6.58
N LYS A 94 -10.91 -29.48 6.66
CA LYS A 94 -11.55 -28.86 5.49
C LYS A 94 -10.78 -27.64 4.99
N LEU A 95 -10.04 -26.94 5.86
CA LEU A 95 -9.22 -25.78 5.49
C LEU A 95 -7.91 -26.17 4.77
N GLN A 96 -7.54 -27.45 4.76
CA GLN A 96 -6.30 -27.96 4.15
C GLN A 96 -6.45 -28.38 2.67
N ARG A 97 -7.62 -28.18 2.06
CA ARG A 97 -7.89 -28.50 0.65
C ARG A 97 -8.01 -27.24 -0.18
#